data_AF-A0A3C1PQF5-F1
#
_entry.id   AF-A0A3C1PQF5-F1
#
_cell.length_a   1.000
_cell.length_b   1.000
_cell.length_c   1.000
_cell.angle_alpha   90.00
_cell.angle_beta   90.00
_cell.angle_gamma   90.00
#
_symmetry.space_group_name_H-M   'P 1'
#
loop_
_entity.id
_entity.type
_entity.pdbx_description
1 polymer ?
#
loop_
_entity_poly.entity_id
_entity_poly.type
_entity_poly.pdbx_seq_one_letter_code
_entity_poly.pdbx_strand_id
1 'polypeptide(L)'
;MKKTFKININGSVFTIDDDAFEMLNNYIDRLKNKFTQRSQEAEVVTDIEARIAELFKDKLVNGKEVITLTDVKEVVSILGSPDQFDIENEEYTAADEYVGVAGRKLFRDPDDRVLGGVSAGISHYFGIDPIIIRVIFAVSFFVFGSGFLIYIIMWAVIPEARTTSEKLEMKGEPVNVKNIERSIKHEYESVKSNFQNIRGSEFAGQTRDITRKTAGGIVTLLSFIARVIVIFFGFIVVVTGVAILFSLAVGMLAGIGLLPTIGDQTFNEVPVLLSHVFDRQETDLFLISLILLIGLPVLGLVYWGFKLIFKFKVEDKVIGIIGLVSWIIGLLMVVSIGLFMAGEFKNSGNINNETVLKGLSSDTLIVSSFKPEMFTRNHEDGIGLNFEDFALIINDSASNVYIRPEFTIEESKSDSFILEVRYHSQGNSIDSAKINAQS
;
A
#
# COMPACT_ATOMS: atom_id res chain seq x y z
N MET A 1 61.95 4.39 -39.95
CA MET A 1 61.05 4.25 -38.78
C MET A 1 60.80 5.64 -38.23
N LYS A 2 59.52 6.01 -38.03
CA LYS A 2 59.20 7.25 -37.31
C LYS A 2 59.52 7.06 -35.82
N LYS A 3 59.97 8.12 -35.15
CA LYS A 3 60.14 8.09 -33.70
C LYS A 3 58.74 8.10 -33.05
N THR A 4 58.58 7.35 -31.96
CA THR A 4 57.32 7.26 -31.22
C THR A 4 57.53 7.67 -29.77
N PHE A 5 56.55 8.36 -29.19
CA PHE A 5 56.54 8.79 -27.79
C PHE A 5 55.40 8.11 -27.04
N LYS A 6 55.58 7.91 -25.73
CA LYS A 6 54.49 7.53 -24.83
C LYS A 6 53.99 8.77 -24.12
N ILE A 7 52.71 9.04 -24.25
CA ILE A 7 52.04 10.19 -23.62
C ILE A 7 50.94 9.73 -22.68
N ASN A 8 50.66 10.51 -21.65
CA ASN A 8 49.55 10.32 -20.74
C ASN A 8 48.52 11.43 -21.00
N ILE A 9 47.30 11.05 -21.36
CA ILE A 9 46.17 11.96 -21.55
C ILE A 9 45.06 11.50 -20.60
N ASN A 10 44.73 12.35 -19.62
CA ASN A 10 43.72 12.09 -18.59
C ASN A 10 43.82 10.66 -17.98
N GLY A 11 45.02 10.24 -17.59
CA GLY A 11 45.28 8.95 -16.96
C GLY A 11 45.41 7.76 -17.92
N SER A 12 45.20 7.94 -19.23
CA SER A 12 45.36 6.90 -20.25
C SER A 12 46.69 7.06 -20.99
N VAL A 13 47.44 5.97 -21.15
CA VAL A 13 48.76 5.97 -21.82
C VAL A 13 48.61 5.56 -23.29
N PHE A 14 49.12 6.39 -24.20
CA PHE A 14 49.09 6.17 -25.64
C PHE A 14 50.50 6.22 -26.25
N THR A 15 50.73 5.44 -27.30
CA THR A 15 51.94 5.54 -28.14
C THR A 15 51.60 6.36 -29.38
N ILE A 16 52.39 7.40 -29.68
CA ILE A 16 52.10 8.39 -30.73
C ILE A 16 53.35 8.67 -31.58
N ASP A 17 53.19 8.88 -32.89
CA ASP A 17 54.28 9.31 -33.77
C ASP A 17 54.81 10.71 -33.40
N ASP A 18 56.09 11.00 -33.69
CA ASP A 18 56.76 12.30 -33.44
C ASP A 18 56.00 13.51 -34.00
N ASP A 19 55.60 13.44 -35.28
CA ASP A 19 54.85 14.50 -35.95
C ASP A 19 53.42 14.67 -35.40
N ALA A 20 52.80 13.56 -35.00
CA ALA A 20 51.50 13.55 -34.34
C ALA A 20 51.57 14.14 -32.92
N PHE A 21 52.63 13.83 -32.18
CA PHE A 21 52.90 14.36 -30.85
C PHE A 21 53.07 15.87 -30.87
N GLU A 22 53.87 16.40 -31.79
CA GLU A 22 54.09 17.84 -31.92
C GLU A 22 52.77 18.58 -32.19
N MET A 23 51.94 18.06 -33.09
CA MET A 23 50.62 18.65 -33.39
C MET A 23 49.68 18.62 -32.19
N LEU A 24 49.56 17.47 -31.52
CA LEU A 24 48.68 17.31 -30.37
C LEU A 24 49.12 18.18 -29.20
N ASN A 25 50.42 18.23 -28.92
CA ASN A 25 50.96 19.04 -27.82
C ASN A 25 50.71 20.53 -28.08
N ASN A 26 50.94 20.99 -29.32
CA ASN A 26 50.60 22.36 -29.72
C ASN A 26 49.10 22.67 -29.55
N TYR A 27 48.21 21.71 -29.84
CA TYR A 27 46.77 21.87 -29.66
C TYR A 27 46.39 21.98 -28.16
N ILE A 28 46.88 21.05 -27.33
CA ILE A 28 46.62 21.03 -25.89
C ILE A 28 47.20 22.27 -25.21
N ASP A 29 48.41 22.70 -25.56
CA ASP A 29 49.04 23.89 -24.99
C ASP A 29 48.26 25.16 -25.34
N ARG A 30 47.70 25.27 -26.54
CA ARG A 30 46.80 26.37 -26.92
C ARG A 30 45.51 26.36 -26.10
N LEU A 31 44.88 25.19 -25.94
CA LEU A 31 43.70 25.04 -25.09
C LEU A 31 44.01 25.45 -23.64
N LYS A 32 45.11 24.95 -23.08
CA LYS A 32 45.58 25.31 -21.74
C LYS A 32 45.80 26.81 -21.62
N ASN A 33 46.51 27.44 -22.56
CA ASN A 33 46.77 28.87 -22.51
C ASN A 33 45.47 29.70 -22.54
N LYS A 34 44.47 29.28 -23.33
CA LYS A 34 43.17 29.95 -23.42
C LYS A 34 42.34 29.80 -22.14
N PHE A 35 42.21 28.57 -21.64
CA PHE A 35 41.32 28.23 -20.52
C PHE A 35 41.96 28.39 -19.13
N THR A 36 43.30 28.39 -19.02
CA THR A 36 43.99 28.53 -17.72
C THR A 36 44.16 30.00 -17.32
N GLN A 37 44.20 30.94 -18.28
CA GLN A 37 44.18 32.39 -17.98
C GLN A 37 42.84 32.83 -17.38
N ARG A 38 41.75 32.12 -17.70
CA ARG A 38 40.44 32.25 -17.06
C ARG A 38 40.41 31.24 -15.91
N SER A 39 40.79 31.62 -14.69
CA SER A 39 40.92 30.70 -13.54
C SER A 39 39.62 29.93 -13.13
N GLN A 40 38.55 30.06 -13.91
CA GLN A 40 37.23 29.48 -13.71
C GLN A 40 36.95 28.28 -14.65
N GLU A 41 37.84 27.94 -15.59
CA GLU A 41 37.59 26.96 -16.67
C GLU A 41 38.61 25.80 -16.73
N ALA A 42 39.32 25.51 -15.63
CA ALA A 42 40.31 24.41 -15.59
C ALA A 42 39.70 23.02 -15.86
N GLU A 43 38.41 22.84 -15.56
CA GLU A 43 37.64 21.63 -15.85
C GLU A 43 37.45 21.40 -17.35
N VAL A 44 37.35 22.48 -18.15
CA VAL A 44 37.17 22.42 -19.60
C VAL A 44 38.30 21.64 -20.26
N VAL A 45 39.54 21.92 -19.87
CA VAL A 45 40.73 21.22 -20.40
C VAL A 45 40.71 19.75 -20.02
N THR A 46 40.32 19.44 -18.78
CA THR A 46 40.27 18.05 -18.27
C THR A 46 39.24 17.21 -19.03
N ASP A 47 38.06 17.77 -19.30
CA ASP A 47 37.00 17.10 -20.05
C ASP A 47 37.34 16.97 -21.55
N ILE A 48 38.03 17.96 -22.13
CA ILE A 48 38.55 17.85 -23.50
C ILE A 48 39.63 16.76 -23.57
N GLU A 49 40.56 16.70 -22.63
CA GLU A 49 41.57 15.64 -22.55
C GLU A 49 40.90 14.25 -22.37
N ALA A 50 39.81 14.16 -21.60
CA ALA A 50 39.00 12.93 -21.48
C ALA A 50 38.45 12.49 -22.84
N ARG A 51 37.87 13.43 -23.61
CA ARG A 51 37.30 13.15 -24.93
C ARG A 51 38.37 12.80 -25.95
N ILE A 52 39.54 13.43 -25.91
CA ILE A 52 40.70 13.07 -26.74
C ILE A 52 41.10 11.61 -26.47
N ALA A 53 41.19 11.23 -25.20
CA ALA A 53 41.55 9.87 -24.81
C ALA A 53 40.50 8.84 -25.29
N GLU A 54 39.20 9.18 -25.24
CA GLU A 54 38.13 8.34 -25.78
C GLU A 54 38.26 8.16 -27.31
N LEU A 55 38.41 9.26 -28.05
CA LEU A 55 38.56 9.22 -29.51
C LEU A 55 39.82 8.48 -29.95
N PHE A 56 40.93 8.59 -29.21
CA PHE A 56 42.14 7.82 -29.49
C PHE A 56 41.97 6.33 -29.23
N LYS A 57 41.21 5.91 -28.22
CA LYS A 57 40.88 4.49 -28.01
C LYS A 57 40.14 3.91 -29.22
N ASP A 58 39.20 4.64 -29.80
CA ASP A 58 38.48 4.21 -31.01
C ASP A 58 39.39 4.08 -32.24
N LYS A 59 40.48 4.85 -32.31
CA LYS A 59 41.46 4.77 -33.41
C LYS A 59 42.48 3.64 -33.26
N LEU A 60 42.60 3.04 -32.08
CA LEU A 60 43.53 1.93 -31.79
C LEU A 60 42.87 0.54 -31.94
N VAL A 61 41.65 0.49 -32.49
CA VAL A 61 40.94 -0.77 -32.78
C VAL A 61 41.59 -1.47 -34.00
N ASN A 62 41.52 -2.80 -34.06
CA ASN A 62 42.05 -3.66 -35.14
C ASN A 62 43.59 -3.84 -35.20
N GLY A 63 44.27 -3.89 -34.04
CA GLY A 63 45.70 -4.20 -33.97
C GLY A 63 46.63 -3.02 -34.28
N LYS A 64 46.07 -1.81 -34.35
CA LYS A 64 46.84 -0.57 -34.47
C LYS A 64 47.25 -0.10 -33.07
N GLU A 65 48.55 -0.06 -32.80
CA GLU A 65 49.10 0.29 -31.47
C GLU A 65 49.61 1.74 -31.37
N VAL A 66 49.73 2.45 -32.50
CA VAL A 66 50.34 3.78 -32.59
C VAL A 66 49.35 4.78 -33.21
N ILE A 67 49.20 5.93 -32.54
CA ILE A 67 48.45 7.08 -33.03
C ILE A 67 49.29 7.83 -34.06
N THR A 68 48.75 8.02 -35.26
CA THR A 68 49.42 8.68 -36.39
C THR A 68 48.96 10.12 -36.56
N LEU A 69 49.68 10.91 -37.36
CA LEU A 69 49.33 12.31 -37.65
C LEU A 69 47.91 12.46 -38.22
N THR A 70 47.47 11.48 -39.03
CA THR A 70 46.12 11.46 -39.60
C THR A 70 45.06 11.31 -38.50
N ASP A 71 45.30 10.44 -37.51
CA ASP A 71 44.37 10.25 -36.39
C ASP A 71 44.22 11.52 -35.55
N VAL A 72 45.33 12.21 -35.27
CA VAL A 72 45.31 13.48 -34.53
C VAL A 72 44.55 14.55 -35.30
N LYS A 73 44.74 14.66 -36.62
CA LYS A 73 43.99 15.61 -37.47
C LYS A 73 42.48 15.35 -37.42
N GLU A 74 42.06 14.08 -37.46
CA GLU A 74 40.65 13.71 -37.35
C GLU A 74 40.07 14.07 -35.98
N VAL A 75 40.79 13.76 -34.90
CA VAL A 75 40.36 14.11 -33.53
C VAL A 75 40.24 15.62 -33.34
N VAL A 76 41.24 16.39 -33.78
CA VAL A 76 41.20 17.86 -33.74
C VAL A 76 40.06 18.41 -34.59
N SER A 77 39.75 17.78 -35.73
CA SER A 77 38.60 18.18 -36.56
C SER A 77 37.25 17.94 -35.87
N ILE A 78 37.11 16.90 -35.05
CA ILE A 78 35.87 16.61 -34.29
C ILE A 78 35.72 17.60 -33.13
N LEU A 79 36.81 17.89 -32.43
CA LEU A 79 36.82 18.78 -31.27
C LEU A 79 36.72 20.27 -31.64
N GLY A 80 37.22 20.64 -32.83
CA GLY A 80 37.27 22.00 -33.33
C GLY A 80 38.53 22.77 -32.91
N SER A 81 38.78 23.92 -33.55
CA SER A 81 39.98 24.74 -33.33
C SER A 81 39.83 25.70 -32.15
N PRO A 82 40.79 25.77 -31.20
CA PRO A 82 40.69 26.64 -30.02
C PRO A 82 40.50 28.13 -30.37
N ASP A 83 40.98 28.53 -31.55
CA ASP A 83 41.02 29.91 -32.02
C ASP A 83 39.70 30.37 -32.68
N GLN A 84 38.76 29.46 -32.98
CA GLN A 84 37.50 29.79 -33.66
C GLN A 84 36.32 30.07 -32.71
N PHE A 85 36.53 29.99 -31.41
CA PHE A 85 35.46 30.04 -30.42
C PHE A 85 35.55 31.31 -29.56
N ASP A 86 35.06 32.43 -30.09
CA ASP A 86 34.72 33.61 -29.28
C ASP A 86 33.19 33.71 -29.26
N ILE A 87 32.58 33.05 -28.28
CA ILE A 87 31.13 32.84 -28.19
C ILE A 87 30.41 34.11 -27.68
N GLU A 88 31.12 35.23 -27.50
CA GLU A 88 30.54 36.45 -26.91
C GLU A 88 29.42 37.07 -27.77
N ASN A 89 29.24 36.69 -29.04
CA ASN A 89 28.29 37.37 -29.95
C ASN A 89 27.43 36.47 -30.86
N GLU A 90 27.36 35.15 -30.65
CA GLU A 90 26.46 34.30 -31.44
C GLU A 90 25.09 34.14 -30.75
N GLU A 91 24.09 34.82 -31.31
CA GLU A 91 22.68 34.68 -30.95
C GLU A 91 22.16 33.33 -31.45
N TYR A 92 21.67 32.51 -30.54
CA TYR A 92 21.19 31.16 -30.84
C TYR A 92 19.89 31.23 -31.64
N THR A 93 19.92 30.70 -32.85
CA THR A 93 18.69 30.38 -33.56
C THR A 93 18.28 28.95 -33.18
N ALA A 94 16.99 28.71 -32.96
CA ALA A 94 16.42 27.39 -32.70
C ALA A 94 16.67 26.36 -33.83
N ALA A 95 17.38 26.74 -34.90
CA ALA A 95 17.81 25.89 -36.00
C ALA A 95 19.12 25.13 -35.73
N ASP A 96 19.93 25.52 -34.73
CA ASP A 96 21.16 24.81 -34.35
C ASP A 96 20.90 23.55 -33.49
N GLU A 97 19.65 23.35 -33.07
CA GLU A 97 19.21 22.26 -32.18
C GLU A 97 19.12 20.88 -32.91
N TYR A 98 19.39 20.83 -34.22
CA TYR A 98 19.25 19.62 -35.05
C TYR A 98 20.50 19.28 -35.87
N VAL A 99 21.70 19.49 -35.33
CA VAL A 99 22.93 19.01 -35.99
C VAL A 99 23.40 17.69 -35.36
N GLY A 100 22.93 16.59 -35.96
CA GLY A 100 23.60 15.30 -35.94
C GLY A 100 23.45 14.49 -34.65
N VAL A 101 22.69 13.40 -34.75
CA VAL A 101 22.51 12.36 -33.73
C VAL A 101 23.87 11.72 -33.40
N ALA A 102 24.66 12.34 -32.52
CA ALA A 102 25.57 11.58 -31.68
C ALA A 102 24.70 10.65 -30.84
N GLY A 103 25.00 9.35 -30.84
CA GLY A 103 24.15 8.36 -30.17
C GLY A 103 23.92 8.74 -28.71
N ARG A 104 22.68 9.08 -28.35
CA ARG A 104 22.32 9.40 -26.96
C ARG A 104 22.67 8.21 -26.09
N LYS A 105 23.46 8.44 -25.05
CA LYS A 105 23.73 7.40 -24.04
C LYS A 105 22.78 7.60 -22.86
N LEU A 106 22.26 6.49 -22.33
CA LEU A 106 21.35 6.54 -21.20
C LEU A 106 22.15 6.78 -19.91
N PHE A 107 22.01 7.98 -19.35
CA PHE A 107 22.53 8.35 -18.04
C PHE A 107 21.38 8.85 -17.16
N ARG A 108 21.53 8.75 -15.83
CA ARG A 108 20.65 9.46 -14.90
C ARG A 108 21.14 10.89 -14.74
N ASP A 109 20.20 11.84 -14.80
CA ASP A 109 20.49 13.27 -14.74
C ASP A 109 20.56 13.75 -13.27
N PRO A 110 21.74 14.17 -12.76
CA PRO A 110 21.86 14.71 -11.41
C PRO A 110 21.33 16.15 -11.29
N ASP A 111 21.25 16.90 -12.39
CA ASP A 111 20.94 18.32 -12.40
C ASP A 111 19.41 18.55 -12.32
N ASP A 112 18.60 17.69 -12.98
CA ASP A 112 17.12 17.64 -12.85
C ASP A 112 16.62 16.42 -12.04
N ARG A 113 17.25 16.18 -10.87
CA ARG A 113 16.88 15.06 -10.00
C ARG A 113 15.68 15.38 -9.10
N VAL A 114 14.61 14.58 -9.23
CA VAL A 114 13.53 14.51 -8.21
C VAL A 114 13.73 13.30 -7.31
N LEU A 115 14.00 12.12 -7.89
CA LEU A 115 14.22 10.85 -7.19
C LEU A 115 15.45 10.14 -7.79
N GLY A 116 16.65 10.65 -7.53
CA GLY A 116 17.88 10.03 -8.05
C GLY A 116 18.14 10.19 -9.55
N GLY A 117 17.33 10.96 -10.28
CA GLY A 117 17.61 11.40 -11.66
C GLY A 117 17.16 10.46 -12.78
N VAL A 118 16.52 9.33 -12.45
CA VAL A 118 16.17 8.28 -13.44
C VAL A 118 15.15 8.76 -14.47
N SER A 119 14.09 9.44 -14.02
CA SER A 119 13.03 9.91 -14.93
C SER A 119 13.51 10.97 -15.92
N ALA A 120 14.43 11.85 -15.48
CA ALA A 120 15.03 12.89 -16.31
C ALA A 120 16.07 12.29 -17.28
N GLY A 121 16.85 11.30 -16.82
CA GLY A 121 17.73 10.55 -17.70
C GLY A 121 17.01 9.85 -18.87
N ILE A 122 15.90 9.17 -18.57
CA ILE A 122 15.02 8.54 -19.56
C ILE A 122 14.41 9.61 -20.49
N SER A 123 14.10 10.81 -19.96
CA SER A 123 13.49 11.89 -20.74
C SER A 123 14.43 12.40 -21.82
N HIS A 124 15.70 12.63 -21.49
CA HIS A 124 16.72 13.05 -22.46
C HIS A 124 16.98 11.96 -23.51
N TYR A 125 17.06 10.70 -23.09
CA TYR A 125 17.28 9.59 -24.01
C TYR A 125 16.15 9.47 -25.05
N PHE A 126 14.89 9.44 -24.60
CA PHE A 126 13.72 9.28 -25.49
C PHE A 126 13.20 10.59 -26.11
N GLY A 127 13.66 11.76 -25.64
CA GLY A 127 13.15 13.07 -26.06
C GLY A 127 11.69 13.31 -25.66
N ILE A 128 11.24 12.71 -24.57
CA ILE A 128 9.87 12.83 -24.02
C ILE A 128 9.92 13.75 -22.80
N ASP A 129 8.85 14.51 -22.52
CA ASP A 129 8.77 15.32 -21.31
C ASP A 129 8.97 14.47 -20.03
N PRO A 130 9.88 14.83 -19.11
CA PRO A 130 10.12 14.10 -17.86
C PRO A 130 8.87 13.94 -16.99
N ILE A 131 7.88 14.83 -17.09
CA ILE A 131 6.60 14.72 -16.37
C ILE A 131 5.85 13.47 -16.82
N ILE A 132 5.85 13.16 -18.11
CA ILE A 132 5.15 11.99 -18.66
C ILE A 132 5.77 10.70 -18.09
N ILE A 133 7.10 10.61 -18.08
CA ILE A 133 7.82 9.45 -17.55
C ILE A 133 7.53 9.27 -16.05
N ARG A 134 7.48 10.37 -15.27
CA ARG A 134 7.09 10.34 -13.86
C ARG A 134 5.67 9.79 -13.66
N VAL A 135 4.72 10.22 -14.50
CA VAL A 135 3.35 9.71 -14.46
C VAL A 135 3.28 8.22 -14.82
N ILE A 136 4.07 7.75 -15.80
CA ILE A 136 4.13 6.33 -16.16
C ILE A 136 4.61 5.48 -14.98
N PHE A 137 5.68 5.88 -14.30
CA PHE A 137 6.15 5.17 -13.10
C PHE A 137 5.12 5.20 -11.97
N ALA A 138 4.47 6.34 -11.75
CA ALA A 138 3.40 6.46 -10.76
C ALA A 138 2.22 5.53 -11.07
N VAL A 139 1.74 5.51 -12.31
CA VAL A 139 0.65 4.61 -12.74
C VAL A 139 1.08 3.15 -12.64
N SER A 140 2.28 2.81 -13.11
CA SER A 140 2.81 1.44 -13.07
C SER A 140 3.01 0.91 -11.64
N PHE A 141 3.29 1.79 -10.68
CA PHE A 141 3.29 1.44 -9.26
C PHE A 141 1.91 0.97 -8.79
N PHE A 142 0.82 1.55 -9.28
CA PHE A 142 -0.53 1.22 -8.80
C PHE A 142 -1.20 0.07 -9.56
N VAL A 143 -0.85 -0.20 -10.81
CA VAL A 143 -1.45 -1.33 -11.56
C VAL A 143 -0.90 -2.69 -11.09
N PHE A 144 0.38 -2.75 -10.69
CA PHE A 144 1.03 -4.02 -10.31
C PHE A 144 2.03 -3.94 -9.14
N GLY A 145 2.23 -2.79 -8.49
CA GLY A 145 3.32 -2.59 -7.52
C GLY A 145 4.72 -2.54 -8.15
N SER A 146 4.84 -2.89 -9.43
CA SER A 146 6.10 -3.07 -10.15
C SER A 146 6.81 -1.76 -10.46
N GLY A 147 6.07 -0.65 -10.60
CA GLY A 147 6.67 0.65 -10.94
C GLY A 147 7.76 1.09 -9.96
N PHE A 148 7.61 0.80 -8.66
CA PHE A 148 8.62 1.13 -7.64
C PHE A 148 9.86 0.23 -7.72
N LEU A 149 9.66 -1.08 -7.90
CA LEU A 149 10.77 -2.02 -8.06
C LEU A 149 11.58 -1.74 -9.33
N ILE A 150 10.89 -1.50 -10.45
CA ILE A 150 11.53 -1.12 -11.73
C ILE A 150 12.33 0.17 -11.54
N TYR A 151 11.78 1.16 -10.83
CA TYR A 151 12.48 2.41 -10.57
C TYR A 151 13.78 2.21 -9.79
N ILE A 152 13.75 1.39 -8.73
CA ILE A 152 14.95 1.07 -7.92
C ILE A 152 15.98 0.31 -8.75
N ILE A 153 15.56 -0.66 -9.57
CA ILE A 153 16.45 -1.41 -10.45
C ILE A 153 17.12 -0.45 -11.44
N MET A 154 16.34 0.42 -12.10
CA MET A 154 16.89 1.41 -13.02
C MET A 154 17.81 2.42 -12.32
N TRP A 155 17.52 2.81 -11.09
CA TRP A 155 18.38 3.67 -10.30
C TRP A 155 19.73 3.01 -9.95
N ALA A 156 19.74 1.69 -9.71
CA ALA A 156 20.95 0.94 -9.43
C ALA A 156 21.78 0.62 -10.70
N VAL A 157 21.11 0.38 -11.84
CA VAL A 157 21.76 -0.03 -13.10
C VAL A 157 22.23 1.16 -13.92
N ILE A 158 21.47 2.26 -13.96
CA ILE A 158 21.80 3.40 -14.83
C ILE A 158 22.86 4.29 -14.15
N PRO A 159 24.02 4.50 -14.80
CA PRO A 159 25.07 5.35 -14.26
C PRO A 159 24.69 6.83 -14.26
N GLU A 160 25.26 7.60 -13.35
CA GLU A 160 25.10 9.06 -13.25
C GLU A 160 26.02 9.76 -14.23
N ALA A 161 25.51 10.77 -14.95
CA ALA A 161 26.36 11.67 -15.74
C ALA A 161 27.14 12.58 -14.79
N ARG A 162 28.45 12.36 -14.67
CA ARG A 162 29.33 13.10 -13.75
C ARG A 162 30.15 14.15 -14.48
N THR A 163 30.60 13.85 -15.69
CA THR A 163 31.43 14.75 -16.50
C THR A 163 30.57 15.60 -17.44
N THR A 164 31.08 16.74 -17.89
CA THR A 164 30.38 17.59 -18.86
C THR A 164 30.17 16.84 -20.17
N SER A 165 31.15 16.04 -20.57
CA SER A 165 31.06 15.17 -21.75
C SER A 165 29.90 14.19 -21.64
N GLU A 166 29.73 13.50 -20.51
CA GLU A 166 28.59 12.58 -20.31
C GLU A 166 27.24 13.31 -20.29
N LYS A 167 27.16 14.51 -19.70
CA LYS A 167 25.95 15.33 -19.72
C LYS A 167 25.56 15.74 -21.15
N LEU A 168 26.54 16.09 -21.99
CA LEU A 168 26.33 16.41 -23.41
C LEU A 168 25.89 15.17 -24.19
N GLU A 169 26.52 14.01 -23.95
CA GLU A 169 26.10 12.73 -24.57
C GLU A 169 24.69 12.29 -24.17
N MET A 170 24.28 12.54 -22.93
CA MET A 170 22.91 12.29 -22.45
C MET A 170 21.89 13.14 -23.20
N LYS A 171 22.20 14.43 -23.41
CA LYS A 171 21.35 15.39 -24.13
C LYS A 171 21.39 15.18 -25.65
N GLY A 172 22.36 14.43 -26.16
CA GLY A 172 22.58 14.21 -27.59
C GLY A 172 23.27 15.38 -28.29
N GLU A 173 23.96 16.23 -27.54
CA GLU A 173 24.77 17.32 -28.08
C GLU A 173 26.16 16.81 -28.47
N PRO A 174 26.77 17.31 -29.56
CA PRO A 174 28.11 16.87 -29.95
C PRO A 174 29.15 17.30 -28.90
N VAL A 175 29.97 16.34 -28.46
CA VAL A 175 31.05 16.57 -27.49
C VAL A 175 32.25 17.21 -28.19
N ASN A 176 32.21 18.54 -28.33
CA ASN A 176 33.28 19.36 -28.90
C ASN A 176 33.66 20.50 -27.93
N VAL A 177 34.74 21.21 -28.24
CA VAL A 177 35.30 22.26 -27.35
C VAL A 177 34.26 23.34 -27.05
N LYS A 178 33.47 23.76 -28.05
CA LYS A 178 32.44 24.79 -27.94
C LYS A 178 31.34 24.41 -26.94
N ASN A 179 30.82 23.19 -27.04
CA ASN A 179 29.72 22.72 -26.18
C ASN A 179 30.19 22.39 -24.76
N ILE A 180 31.42 21.89 -24.59
CA ILE A 180 32.02 21.67 -23.27
C ILE A 180 32.22 23.01 -22.56
N GLU A 181 32.82 24.00 -23.23
CA GLU A 181 32.99 25.36 -22.69
C GLU A 181 31.63 25.97 -22.30
N ARG A 182 30.64 25.87 -23.18
CA ARG A 182 29.28 26.39 -22.93
C ARG A 182 28.65 25.78 -21.69
N SER A 183 28.66 24.45 -21.58
CA SER A 183 28.01 23.75 -20.47
C SER A 183 28.67 24.09 -19.13
N ILE A 184 30.00 24.15 -19.08
CA ILE A 184 30.74 24.53 -17.86
C ILE A 184 30.48 25.99 -17.50
N LYS A 185 30.46 26.91 -18.49
CA LYS A 185 30.11 28.32 -18.26
C LYS A 185 28.71 28.46 -17.68
N HIS A 186 27.72 27.76 -18.25
CA HIS A 186 26.35 27.75 -17.73
C HIS A 186 26.26 27.19 -16.31
N GLU A 187 26.96 26.10 -16.01
CA GLU A 187 27.00 25.50 -14.68
C GLU A 187 27.63 26.49 -13.68
N TYR A 188 28.76 27.10 -14.03
CA TYR A 188 29.41 28.13 -13.22
C TYR A 188 28.52 29.36 -12.98
N GLU A 189 27.88 29.91 -14.02
CA GLU A 189 26.97 31.05 -13.91
C GLU A 189 25.72 30.71 -13.07
N SER A 190 25.19 29.49 -13.20
CA SER A 190 24.06 29.01 -12.40
C SER A 190 24.45 28.86 -10.91
N VAL A 191 25.64 28.35 -10.61
CA VAL A 191 26.16 28.24 -9.24
C VAL A 191 26.47 29.62 -8.66
N LYS A 192 27.08 30.51 -9.44
CA LYS A 192 27.39 31.88 -9.03
C LYS A 192 26.14 32.70 -8.76
N SER A 193 25.14 32.63 -9.64
CA SER A 193 23.85 33.30 -9.43
C SER A 193 23.09 32.73 -8.23
N ASN A 194 23.07 31.40 -8.06
CA ASN A 194 22.53 30.77 -6.85
C ASN A 194 23.27 31.22 -5.58
N PHE A 195 24.60 31.31 -5.61
CA PHE A 195 25.40 31.72 -4.46
C PHE A 195 25.27 33.23 -4.15
N GLN A 196 25.19 34.09 -5.16
CA GLN A 196 24.92 35.52 -4.99
C GLN A 196 23.51 35.78 -4.43
N ASN A 197 22.51 35.01 -4.89
CA ASN A 197 21.16 35.05 -4.33
C ASN A 197 21.13 34.60 -2.85
N ILE A 198 22.04 33.70 -2.43
CA ILE A 198 22.16 33.25 -1.04
C ILE A 198 22.88 34.28 -0.16
N ARG A 199 23.89 34.99 -0.69
CA ARG A 199 24.69 35.97 0.07
C ARG A 199 24.06 37.37 0.18
N GLY A 200 23.14 37.71 -0.73
CA GLY A 200 22.49 39.03 -0.78
C GLY A 200 21.28 39.21 0.13
N SER A 201 20.81 38.16 0.80
CA SER A 201 19.67 38.23 1.73
C SER A 201 20.11 38.00 3.17
N GLU A 202 19.83 38.96 4.04
CA GLU A 202 19.70 38.71 5.47
C GLU A 202 18.82 37.46 5.69
N PHE A 203 19.35 36.58 6.54
CA PHE A 203 19.11 35.14 6.60
C PHE A 203 17.76 34.71 7.23
N ALA A 204 16.62 35.38 7.01
CA ALA A 204 15.41 35.02 7.80
C ALA A 204 14.02 35.05 7.14
N GLY A 205 13.81 35.59 5.93
CA GLY A 205 12.42 35.94 5.55
C GLY A 205 11.72 35.10 4.47
N GLN A 206 12.43 34.60 3.46
CA GLN A 206 11.78 34.40 2.16
C GLN A 206 12.29 33.21 1.36
N THR A 207 12.37 32.05 2.00
CA THR A 207 12.55 30.73 1.34
C THR A 207 11.32 30.28 0.52
N ARG A 208 10.46 31.22 0.11
CA ARG A 208 9.09 30.96 -0.35
C ARG A 208 8.91 30.99 -1.88
N ASP A 209 9.80 31.68 -2.61
CA ASP A 209 9.63 31.86 -4.07
C ASP A 209 10.55 30.99 -4.94
N ILE A 210 11.75 30.62 -4.48
CA ILE A 210 12.62 29.66 -5.19
C ILE A 210 12.06 28.24 -5.07
N THR A 211 11.46 27.91 -3.93
CA THR A 211 10.73 26.67 -3.70
C THR A 211 9.55 26.52 -4.67
N ARG A 212 8.88 27.59 -5.12
CA ARG A 212 7.64 27.49 -5.91
C ARG A 212 7.80 26.93 -7.33
N LYS A 213 8.94 27.14 -8.01
CA LYS A 213 9.11 26.67 -9.40
C LYS A 213 9.51 25.19 -9.50
N THR A 214 10.34 24.69 -8.58
CA THR A 214 10.70 23.26 -8.50
C THR A 214 9.75 22.45 -7.62
N ALA A 215 9.17 23.03 -6.57
CA ALA A 215 8.14 22.36 -5.77
C ALA A 215 6.79 22.31 -6.48
N GLY A 216 6.50 23.14 -7.48
CA GLY A 216 5.23 23.06 -8.23
C GLY A 216 5.01 21.67 -8.83
N GLY A 217 6.01 21.11 -9.51
CA GLY A 217 5.92 19.77 -10.09
C GLY A 217 5.84 18.66 -9.03
N ILE A 218 6.64 18.76 -7.97
CA ILE A 218 6.70 17.78 -6.88
C ILE A 218 5.40 17.78 -6.07
N VAL A 219 4.88 18.96 -5.70
CA VAL A 219 3.61 19.10 -4.97
C VAL A 219 2.44 18.62 -5.83
N THR A 220 2.45 18.89 -7.13
CA THR A 220 1.42 18.38 -8.06
C THR A 220 1.45 16.85 -8.10
N LEU A 221 2.63 16.23 -8.24
CA LEU A 221 2.78 14.78 -8.20
C LEU A 221 2.38 14.18 -6.85
N LEU A 222 2.80 14.77 -5.73
CA LEU A 222 2.42 14.32 -4.39
C LEU A 222 0.91 14.43 -4.14
N SER A 223 0.28 15.52 -4.58
CA SER A 223 -1.17 15.69 -4.45
C SER A 223 -1.97 14.72 -5.34
N PHE A 224 -1.42 14.36 -6.51
CA PHE A 224 -1.98 13.33 -7.37
C PHE A 224 -1.88 11.95 -6.71
N ILE A 225 -0.69 11.58 -6.22
CA ILE A 225 -0.45 10.31 -5.50
C ILE A 225 -1.36 10.22 -4.27
N ALA A 226 -1.43 11.28 -3.45
CA ALA A 226 -2.30 11.33 -2.29
C ALA A 226 -3.78 11.14 -2.67
N ARG A 227 -4.23 11.76 -3.77
CA ARG A 227 -5.60 11.59 -4.28
C ARG A 227 -5.87 10.15 -4.72
N VAL A 228 -4.92 9.50 -5.38
CA VAL A 228 -5.05 8.10 -5.80
C VAL A 228 -5.09 7.16 -4.60
N ILE A 229 -4.22 7.35 -3.60
CA ILE A 229 -4.22 6.57 -2.35
C ILE A 229 -5.57 6.70 -1.63
N VAL A 230 -6.08 7.92 -1.55
CA VAL A 230 -7.39 8.22 -1.00
C VAL A 230 -8.45 7.41 -1.77
N ILE A 231 -8.55 7.54 -3.10
CA ILE A 231 -9.53 6.78 -3.91
C ILE A 231 -9.41 5.26 -3.69
N PHE A 232 -8.18 4.71 -3.67
CA PHE A 232 -7.94 3.29 -3.44
C PHE A 232 -8.41 2.83 -2.05
N PHE A 233 -8.09 3.60 -1.01
CA PHE A 233 -8.58 3.34 0.34
C PHE A 233 -10.12 3.39 0.39
N GLY A 234 -10.73 4.39 -0.25
CA GLY A 234 -12.17 4.47 -0.40
C GLY A 234 -12.76 3.24 -1.06
N PHE A 235 -12.13 2.72 -2.12
CA PHE A 235 -12.56 1.51 -2.82
C PHE A 235 -12.51 0.28 -1.91
N ILE A 236 -11.43 0.09 -1.14
CA ILE A 236 -11.34 -1.02 -0.16
C ILE A 236 -12.45 -0.92 0.88
N VAL A 237 -12.68 0.28 1.43
CA VAL A 237 -13.74 0.49 2.43
C VAL A 237 -15.11 0.17 1.85
N VAL A 238 -15.39 0.58 0.60
CA VAL A 238 -16.65 0.26 -0.09
C VAL A 238 -16.80 -1.23 -0.32
N VAL A 239 -15.80 -1.92 -0.86
CA VAL A 239 -15.87 -3.35 -1.16
C VAL A 239 -16.07 -4.17 0.13
N THR A 240 -15.26 -3.90 1.15
CA THR A 240 -15.37 -4.59 2.45
C THR A 240 -16.71 -4.30 3.11
N GLY A 241 -17.16 -3.04 3.12
CA GLY A 241 -18.44 -2.66 3.70
C GLY A 241 -19.63 -3.31 2.98
N VAL A 242 -19.61 -3.35 1.64
CA VAL A 242 -20.63 -4.05 0.84
C VAL A 242 -20.61 -5.55 1.11
N ALA A 243 -19.44 -6.17 1.23
CA ALA A 243 -19.32 -7.59 1.58
C ALA A 243 -19.91 -7.89 2.97
N ILE A 244 -19.64 -7.04 3.97
CA ILE A 244 -20.22 -7.18 5.32
C ILE A 244 -21.75 -7.03 5.27
N LEU A 245 -22.26 -5.99 4.59
CA LEU A 245 -23.70 -5.78 4.44
C LEU A 245 -24.38 -6.94 3.71
N PHE A 246 -23.73 -7.48 2.69
CA PHE A 246 -24.22 -8.64 1.95
C PHE A 246 -24.27 -9.88 2.85
N SER A 247 -23.20 -10.18 3.58
CA SER A 247 -23.18 -11.31 4.53
C SER A 247 -24.24 -11.17 5.62
N LEU A 248 -24.44 -9.96 6.14
CA LEU A 248 -25.45 -9.67 7.15
C LEU A 248 -26.88 -9.81 6.59
N ALA A 249 -27.13 -9.36 5.36
CA ALA A 249 -28.41 -9.55 4.69
C ALA A 249 -28.69 -11.03 4.38
N VAL A 250 -27.71 -11.77 3.87
CA VAL A 250 -27.83 -13.21 3.61
C VAL A 250 -28.07 -13.98 4.91
N GLY A 251 -27.31 -13.69 5.97
CA GLY A 251 -27.48 -14.33 7.28
C GLY A 251 -28.87 -14.07 7.87
N MET A 252 -29.40 -12.85 7.74
CA MET A 252 -30.76 -12.53 8.17
C MET A 252 -31.81 -13.32 7.37
N LEU A 253 -31.76 -13.25 6.04
CA LEU A 253 -32.73 -13.91 5.17
C LEU A 253 -32.71 -15.44 5.36
N ALA A 254 -31.52 -16.01 5.57
CA ALA A 254 -31.36 -17.42 5.93
C ALA A 254 -31.97 -17.71 7.32
N GLY A 255 -31.68 -16.88 8.33
CA GLY A 255 -32.16 -17.07 9.70
C GLY A 255 -33.68 -17.03 9.87
N ILE A 256 -34.39 -16.25 9.04
CA ILE A 256 -35.86 -16.22 9.02
C ILE A 256 -36.48 -17.24 8.05
N GLY A 257 -35.66 -18.10 7.43
CA GLY A 257 -36.12 -19.19 6.56
C GLY A 257 -36.47 -18.79 5.12
N LEU A 258 -36.12 -17.57 4.67
CA LEU A 258 -36.36 -17.14 3.28
C LEU A 258 -35.33 -17.68 2.28
N LEU A 259 -34.19 -18.20 2.76
CA LEU A 259 -33.15 -18.84 1.94
C LEU A 259 -32.88 -20.28 2.45
N PRO A 260 -33.83 -21.22 2.31
CA PRO A 260 -33.72 -22.56 2.91
C PRO A 260 -32.48 -23.33 2.45
N THR A 261 -32.11 -23.25 1.17
CA THR A 261 -30.91 -23.92 0.63
C THR A 261 -29.58 -23.41 1.19
N ILE A 262 -29.53 -22.15 1.67
CA ILE A 262 -28.33 -21.54 2.25
C ILE A 262 -28.37 -21.66 3.78
N GLY A 263 -29.55 -21.47 4.38
CA GLY A 263 -29.79 -21.66 5.81
C GLY A 263 -29.41 -23.06 6.26
N ASP A 264 -29.88 -24.07 5.51
CA ASP A 264 -29.74 -25.48 5.89
C ASP A 264 -28.30 -25.98 5.99
N GLN A 265 -27.37 -25.37 5.23
CA GLN A 265 -25.98 -25.82 5.19
C GLN A 265 -24.99 -24.91 5.92
N THR A 266 -25.39 -23.68 6.29
CA THR A 266 -24.43 -22.67 6.75
C THR A 266 -24.83 -21.97 8.04
N PHE A 267 -26.13 -21.83 8.34
CA PHE A 267 -26.59 -20.94 9.41
C PHE A 267 -27.70 -21.52 10.31
N ASN A 268 -28.06 -22.80 10.20
CA ASN A 268 -29.16 -23.40 10.96
C ASN A 268 -29.00 -23.33 12.49
N GLU A 269 -27.77 -23.28 12.99
CA GLU A 269 -27.50 -23.37 14.42
C GLU A 269 -27.81 -22.06 15.17
N VAL A 270 -27.60 -20.90 14.55
CA VAL A 270 -27.79 -19.60 15.23
C VAL A 270 -29.27 -19.34 15.54
N PRO A 271 -30.22 -19.49 14.60
CA PRO A 271 -31.64 -19.37 14.90
C PRO A 271 -32.13 -20.43 15.88
N VAL A 272 -31.61 -21.66 15.80
CA VAL A 272 -31.97 -22.73 16.75
C VAL A 272 -31.50 -22.37 18.16
N LEU A 273 -30.27 -21.91 18.34
CA LEU A 273 -29.76 -21.45 19.63
C LEU A 273 -30.56 -20.26 20.16
N LEU A 274 -30.86 -19.28 19.30
CA LEU A 274 -31.68 -18.13 19.68
C LEU A 274 -33.09 -18.57 20.08
N SER A 275 -33.68 -19.57 19.43
CA SER A 275 -35.03 -20.06 19.76
C SER A 275 -35.15 -20.77 21.12
N HIS A 276 -34.03 -21.19 21.72
CA HIS A 276 -34.03 -21.73 23.09
C HIS A 276 -33.97 -20.62 24.16
N VAL A 277 -33.60 -19.40 23.77
CA VAL A 277 -33.47 -18.25 24.67
C VAL A 277 -34.61 -17.25 24.45
N PHE A 278 -35.04 -17.09 23.20
CA PHE A 278 -36.04 -16.14 22.76
C PHE A 278 -37.23 -16.87 22.16
N ASP A 279 -38.43 -16.39 22.45
CA ASP A 279 -39.59 -16.73 21.64
C ASP A 279 -39.38 -16.32 20.18
N ARG A 280 -40.15 -16.93 19.26
CA ARG A 280 -40.01 -16.69 17.82
C ARG A 280 -40.14 -15.19 17.47
N GLN A 281 -41.07 -14.48 18.08
CA GLN A 281 -41.28 -13.05 17.84
C GLN A 281 -40.12 -12.19 18.38
N GLU A 282 -39.58 -12.54 19.54
CA GLU A 282 -38.44 -11.86 20.15
C GLU A 282 -37.14 -12.12 19.37
N THR A 283 -36.98 -13.31 18.79
CA THR A 283 -35.85 -13.68 17.93
C THR A 283 -35.79 -12.77 16.69
N ASP A 284 -36.92 -12.58 16.01
CA ASP A 284 -36.98 -11.73 14.81
C ASP A 284 -36.67 -10.25 15.15
N LEU A 285 -37.23 -9.75 16.25
CA LEU A 285 -36.96 -8.38 16.75
C LEU A 285 -35.50 -8.19 17.14
N PHE A 286 -34.90 -9.18 17.81
CA PHE A 286 -33.50 -9.16 18.18
C PHE A 286 -32.60 -9.11 16.94
N LEU A 287 -32.86 -9.94 15.93
CA LEU A 287 -32.11 -9.94 14.67
C LEU A 287 -32.21 -8.59 13.94
N ILE A 288 -33.41 -8.00 13.86
CA ILE A 288 -33.61 -6.66 13.28
C ILE A 288 -32.81 -5.59 14.06
N SER A 289 -32.83 -5.65 15.39
CA SER A 289 -32.12 -4.69 16.24
C SER A 289 -30.59 -4.78 16.05
N LEU A 290 -30.06 -5.99 15.86
CA LEU A 290 -28.64 -6.23 15.58
C LEU A 290 -28.21 -5.62 14.24
N ILE A 291 -29.09 -5.67 13.23
CA ILE A 291 -28.85 -5.07 11.91
C ILE A 291 -28.83 -3.55 11.99
N LEU A 292 -29.76 -2.95 12.74
CA LEU A 292 -29.71 -1.51 12.97
C LEU A 292 -28.43 -1.12 13.70
N LEU A 293 -27.97 -1.94 14.65
CA LEU A 293 -26.77 -1.66 15.43
C LEU A 293 -25.47 -1.80 14.63
N ILE A 294 -25.35 -2.82 13.77
CA ILE A 294 -24.11 -3.14 13.01
C ILE A 294 -24.19 -2.66 11.57
N GLY A 295 -25.31 -2.90 10.89
CA GLY A 295 -25.52 -2.58 9.48
C GLY A 295 -25.52 -1.08 9.20
N LEU A 296 -26.14 -0.24 10.05
CA LEU A 296 -26.15 1.21 9.82
C LEU A 296 -24.76 1.85 9.91
N PRO A 297 -23.90 1.55 10.90
CA PRO A 297 -22.52 2.03 10.90
C PRO A 297 -21.74 1.59 9.66
N VAL A 298 -21.88 0.33 9.23
CA VAL A 298 -21.21 -0.17 8.01
C VAL A 298 -21.73 0.55 6.77
N LEU A 299 -23.04 0.81 6.67
CA LEU A 299 -23.62 1.60 5.58
C LEU A 299 -23.09 3.04 5.59
N GLY A 300 -22.88 3.62 6.78
CA GLY A 300 -22.19 4.90 6.95
C GLY A 300 -20.75 4.89 6.44
N LEU A 301 -19.99 3.81 6.69
CA LEU A 301 -18.64 3.62 6.16
C LEU A 301 -18.64 3.48 4.63
N VAL A 302 -19.59 2.74 4.07
CA VAL A 302 -19.76 2.63 2.61
C VAL A 302 -20.08 4.00 2.00
N TYR A 303 -21.03 4.75 2.58
CA TYR A 303 -21.34 6.12 2.15
C TYR A 303 -20.09 7.02 2.18
N TRP A 304 -19.33 6.96 3.27
CA TRP A 304 -18.09 7.72 3.41
C TRP A 304 -17.04 7.34 2.36
N GLY A 305 -16.88 6.04 2.09
CA GLY A 305 -16.00 5.54 1.02
C GLY A 305 -16.42 6.02 -0.37
N PHE A 306 -17.72 5.95 -0.69
CA PHE A 306 -18.26 6.50 -1.94
C PHE A 306 -18.01 8.01 -2.07
N LYS A 307 -18.24 8.76 -1.00
CA LYS A 307 -17.98 10.21 -0.98
C LYS A 307 -16.52 10.53 -1.24
N LEU A 308 -15.62 9.70 -0.72
CA LEU A 308 -14.18 9.85 -0.87
C LEU A 308 -13.73 9.59 -2.32
N ILE A 309 -14.35 8.61 -3.01
CA ILE A 309 -14.08 8.28 -4.41
C ILE A 309 -14.62 9.36 -5.36
N PHE A 310 -15.89 9.75 -5.20
CA PHE A 310 -16.61 10.50 -6.23
C PHE A 310 -16.88 11.97 -5.90
N LYS A 311 -16.62 12.41 -4.66
CA LYS A 311 -16.75 13.82 -4.21
C LYS A 311 -18.12 14.46 -4.49
N PHE A 312 -19.20 13.69 -4.41
CA PHE A 312 -20.55 14.23 -4.53
C PHE A 312 -20.83 15.26 -3.44
N LYS A 313 -21.58 16.31 -3.77
CA LYS A 313 -22.06 17.31 -2.81
C LYS A 313 -23.42 16.88 -2.28
N VAL A 314 -23.43 16.10 -1.21
CA VAL A 314 -24.65 15.69 -0.51
C VAL A 314 -24.69 16.38 0.85
N GLU A 315 -25.88 16.73 1.33
CA GLU A 315 -26.06 17.34 2.64
C GLU A 315 -25.86 16.30 3.75
N ASP A 316 -24.63 16.24 4.29
CA ASP A 316 -24.24 15.23 5.28
C ASP A 316 -25.07 15.28 6.56
N LYS A 317 -25.62 16.46 6.90
CA LYS A 317 -26.36 16.65 8.14
C LYS A 317 -27.62 15.80 8.20
N VAL A 318 -28.37 15.72 7.09
CA VAL A 318 -29.64 14.97 7.04
C VAL A 318 -29.39 13.47 7.13
N ILE A 319 -28.45 12.95 6.32
CA ILE A 319 -28.09 11.53 6.33
C ILE A 319 -27.51 11.12 7.68
N GLY A 320 -26.64 11.95 8.26
CA GLY A 320 -26.05 11.73 9.57
C GLY A 320 -27.10 11.68 10.68
N ILE A 321 -28.08 12.60 10.70
CA ILE A 321 -29.15 12.60 11.70
C ILE A 321 -30.05 11.37 11.55
N ILE A 322 -30.49 11.04 10.33
CA ILE A 322 -31.34 9.86 10.09
C ILE A 322 -30.61 8.57 10.50
N GLY A 323 -29.35 8.45 10.12
CA GLY A 323 -28.52 7.30 10.49
C GLY A 323 -28.33 7.20 12.00
N LEU A 324 -28.02 8.30 12.67
CA LEU A 324 -27.81 8.33 14.12
C LEU A 324 -29.09 8.02 14.90
N VAL A 325 -30.22 8.60 14.51
CA VAL A 325 -31.52 8.31 15.15
C VAL A 325 -31.87 6.84 14.98
N SER A 326 -31.71 6.29 13.77
CA SER A 326 -32.02 4.88 13.48
C SER A 326 -31.09 3.93 14.24
N TRP A 327 -29.81 4.30 14.39
CA TRP A 327 -28.84 3.53 15.19
C TRP A 327 -29.17 3.56 16.68
N ILE A 328 -29.58 4.72 17.22
CA ILE A 328 -30.06 4.83 18.61
C ILE A 328 -31.31 3.98 18.83
N ILE A 329 -32.25 3.96 17.89
CA ILE A 329 -33.42 3.08 17.97
C ILE A 329 -32.99 1.62 18.06
N GLY A 330 -32.07 1.17 17.19
CA GLY A 330 -31.50 -0.19 17.26
C GLY A 330 -30.85 -0.49 18.62
N LEU A 331 -30.05 0.44 19.15
CA LEU A 331 -29.42 0.31 20.46
C LEU A 331 -30.47 0.20 21.59
N LEU A 332 -31.49 1.05 21.58
CA LEU A 332 -32.55 1.03 22.58
C LEU A 332 -33.36 -0.28 22.52
N MET A 333 -33.59 -0.83 21.32
CA MET A 333 -34.24 -2.13 21.16
C MET A 333 -33.39 -3.25 21.77
N VAL A 334 -32.09 -3.32 21.46
CA VAL A 334 -31.18 -4.32 22.05
C VAL A 334 -31.16 -4.22 23.57
N VAL A 335 -31.06 -3.00 24.12
CA VAL A 335 -31.08 -2.77 25.57
C VAL A 335 -32.42 -3.18 26.18
N SER A 336 -33.53 -2.83 25.53
CA SER A 336 -34.87 -3.19 26.00
C SER A 336 -35.08 -4.70 26.03
N ILE A 337 -34.69 -5.41 24.97
CA ILE A 337 -34.74 -6.87 24.89
C ILE A 337 -33.85 -7.49 25.96
N GLY A 338 -32.64 -6.96 26.16
CA GLY A 338 -31.73 -7.43 27.21
C GLY A 338 -32.28 -7.24 28.62
N LEU A 339 -32.91 -6.10 28.91
CA LEU A 339 -33.55 -5.84 30.21
C LEU A 339 -34.79 -6.73 30.43
N PHE A 340 -35.59 -6.93 29.38
CA PHE A 340 -36.72 -7.85 29.41
C PHE A 340 -36.25 -9.28 29.72
N MET A 341 -35.24 -9.74 29.00
CA MET A 341 -34.62 -11.05 29.20
C MET A 341 -34.04 -11.20 30.61
N ALA A 342 -33.32 -10.20 31.11
CA ALA A 342 -32.82 -10.22 32.49
C ALA A 342 -33.95 -10.30 33.53
N GLY A 343 -35.12 -9.74 33.23
CA GLY A 343 -36.32 -9.87 34.04
C GLY A 343 -36.81 -11.31 34.15
N GLU A 344 -36.72 -12.10 33.06
CA GLU A 344 -37.14 -13.50 33.05
C GLU A 344 -36.27 -14.41 33.94
N PHE A 345 -35.07 -13.99 34.31
CA PHE A 345 -34.20 -14.76 35.22
C PHE A 345 -34.24 -14.25 36.68
N LYS A 346 -35.18 -13.35 37.01
CA LYS A 346 -35.18 -12.65 38.30
C LYS A 346 -35.60 -13.52 39.50
N ASN A 347 -36.59 -14.39 39.33
CA ASN A 347 -37.13 -15.20 40.42
C ASN A 347 -36.96 -16.68 40.09
N SER A 348 -36.69 -17.49 41.10
CA SER A 348 -36.67 -18.94 40.99
C SER A 348 -37.94 -19.57 41.55
N GLY A 349 -38.35 -20.67 40.94
CA GLY A 349 -39.49 -21.48 41.33
C GLY A 349 -39.10 -22.95 41.37
N ASN A 350 -39.60 -23.67 42.37
CA ASN A 350 -39.42 -25.10 42.51
C ASN A 350 -40.76 -25.81 42.53
N ILE A 351 -40.82 -26.97 41.89
CA ILE A 351 -41.94 -27.90 41.96
C ILE A 351 -41.43 -29.26 42.33
N ASN A 352 -42.03 -29.83 43.37
CA ASN A 352 -41.66 -31.12 43.90
C ASN A 352 -42.76 -32.12 43.56
N ASN A 353 -42.39 -33.17 42.83
CA ASN A 353 -43.27 -34.29 42.56
C ASN A 353 -42.81 -35.48 43.41
N GLU A 354 -43.64 -35.86 44.37
CA GLU A 354 -43.37 -36.99 45.24
C GLU A 354 -44.08 -38.24 44.71
N THR A 355 -43.31 -39.32 44.51
CA THR A 355 -43.85 -40.63 44.15
C THR A 355 -43.44 -41.65 45.19
N VAL A 356 -44.43 -42.24 45.86
CA VAL A 356 -44.19 -43.35 46.80
C VAL A 356 -43.82 -44.60 46.01
N LEU A 357 -42.62 -45.13 46.26
CA LEU A 357 -42.13 -46.34 45.62
C LEU A 357 -42.76 -47.57 46.29
N LYS A 358 -43.73 -48.19 45.61
CA LYS A 358 -44.44 -49.38 46.07
C LYS A 358 -43.78 -50.65 45.52
N GLY A 359 -43.75 -51.71 46.33
CA GLY A 359 -43.33 -53.04 45.87
C GLY A 359 -41.81 -53.28 45.83
N LEU A 360 -41.04 -52.53 46.64
CA LEU A 360 -39.61 -52.79 46.81
C LEU A 360 -39.41 -54.09 47.60
N SER A 361 -38.84 -55.12 46.95
CA SER A 361 -38.62 -56.45 47.52
C SER A 361 -37.17 -56.72 47.93
N SER A 362 -36.30 -55.72 47.82
CA SER A 362 -34.85 -55.82 48.03
C SER A 362 -34.31 -54.58 48.74
N ASP A 363 -33.30 -54.76 49.59
CA ASP A 363 -32.60 -53.70 50.32
C ASP A 363 -31.66 -52.87 49.43
N THR A 364 -31.49 -53.25 48.14
CA THR A 364 -30.63 -52.54 47.18
C THR A 364 -31.45 -51.96 46.04
N LEU A 365 -31.36 -50.63 45.85
CA LEU A 365 -31.91 -49.90 44.71
C LEU A 365 -30.79 -49.56 43.72
N ILE A 366 -30.95 -49.95 42.46
CA ILE A 366 -30.02 -49.59 41.38
C ILE A 366 -30.62 -48.42 40.61
N VAL A 367 -29.99 -47.26 40.72
CA VAL A 367 -30.35 -46.06 39.95
C VAL A 367 -29.40 -45.93 38.77
N SER A 368 -29.91 -46.15 37.57
CA SER A 368 -29.17 -45.89 36.33
C SER A 368 -29.67 -44.59 35.70
N SER A 369 -28.80 -43.59 35.55
CA SER A 369 -29.07 -42.50 34.63
C SER A 369 -28.84 -42.98 33.20
N PHE A 370 -29.65 -42.50 32.26
CA PHE A 370 -29.42 -42.73 30.83
C PHE A 370 -27.99 -42.28 30.50
N LYS A 371 -27.16 -43.20 29.98
CA LYS A 371 -25.84 -42.89 29.44
C LYS A 371 -26.01 -42.73 27.93
N PRO A 372 -26.03 -41.51 27.38
CA PRO A 372 -25.92 -41.38 25.95
C PRO A 372 -24.48 -41.80 25.61
N GLU A 373 -24.34 -42.90 24.90
CA GLU A 373 -23.14 -43.17 24.11
C GLU A 373 -22.84 -42.00 23.13
N MET A 374 -23.79 -41.05 22.97
CA MET A 374 -23.74 -39.85 22.14
C MET A 374 -22.95 -38.65 22.70
N PHE A 375 -22.41 -38.69 23.93
CA PHE A 375 -21.55 -37.58 24.43
C PHE A 375 -20.09 -37.67 23.96
N THR A 376 -19.73 -38.67 23.16
CA THR A 376 -18.42 -38.71 22.53
C THR A 376 -18.35 -37.64 21.44
N ARG A 377 -17.38 -36.73 21.57
CA ARG A 377 -16.98 -35.60 20.70
C ARG A 377 -16.85 -35.88 19.18
N ASN A 378 -17.21 -37.06 18.71
CA ASN A 378 -17.14 -37.53 17.32
C ASN A 378 -18.54 -37.71 16.71
N HIS A 379 -19.38 -36.67 16.70
CA HIS A 379 -20.47 -36.61 15.74
C HIS A 379 -20.12 -35.60 14.67
N GLU A 380 -20.05 -36.09 13.44
CA GLU A 380 -19.77 -35.34 12.22
C GLU A 380 -20.93 -34.40 11.84
N ASP A 381 -22.08 -34.47 12.53
CA ASP A 381 -23.35 -33.86 12.11
C ASP A 381 -24.02 -32.94 13.18
N GLY A 382 -23.29 -32.38 14.15
CA GLY A 382 -23.94 -31.47 15.11
C GLY A 382 -23.07 -30.75 16.14
N ILE A 383 -23.61 -29.68 16.74
CA ILE A 383 -22.99 -28.95 17.85
C ILE A 383 -23.51 -29.45 19.19
N GLY A 384 -22.57 -29.89 20.04
CA GLY A 384 -22.79 -30.10 21.46
C GLY A 384 -22.29 -28.91 22.28
N LEU A 385 -23.20 -28.19 22.94
CA LEU A 385 -22.86 -27.20 23.96
C LEU A 385 -22.98 -27.85 25.33
N ASN A 386 -21.87 -27.90 26.06
CA ASN A 386 -21.84 -28.50 27.39
C ASN A 386 -21.76 -27.38 28.44
N PHE A 387 -22.81 -27.26 29.24
CA PHE A 387 -22.89 -26.39 30.40
C PHE A 387 -22.71 -27.22 31.67
N GLU A 388 -22.55 -26.56 32.82
CA GLU A 388 -22.31 -27.24 34.10
C GLU A 388 -23.45 -28.21 34.46
N ASP A 389 -24.69 -27.78 34.21
CA ASP A 389 -25.91 -28.49 34.64
C ASP A 389 -26.64 -29.21 33.50
N PHE A 390 -26.36 -28.86 32.24
CA PHE A 390 -27.04 -29.43 31.08
C PHE A 390 -26.15 -29.43 29.84
N ALA A 391 -26.45 -30.33 28.90
CA ALA A 391 -25.85 -30.39 27.58
C ALA A 391 -26.94 -30.23 26.52
N LEU A 392 -26.73 -29.33 25.58
CA LEU A 392 -27.61 -29.12 24.44
C LEU A 392 -26.95 -29.76 23.22
N ILE A 393 -27.67 -30.69 22.57
CA ILE A 393 -27.21 -31.35 21.35
C ILE A 393 -28.15 -30.95 20.22
N ILE A 394 -27.60 -30.25 19.22
CA ILE A 394 -28.30 -29.87 17.98
C ILE A 394 -27.79 -30.78 16.87
N ASN A 395 -28.70 -31.51 16.22
CA ASN A 395 -28.44 -32.30 15.02
C ASN A 395 -29.53 -31.98 13.99
N ASP A 396 -29.30 -32.31 12.71
CA ASP A 396 -30.17 -32.07 11.56
C ASP A 396 -31.64 -32.49 11.73
N SER A 397 -31.92 -33.43 12.63
CA SER A 397 -33.27 -33.98 12.86
C SER A 397 -33.98 -33.47 14.12
N ALA A 398 -33.24 -32.98 15.12
CA ALA A 398 -33.82 -32.53 16.40
C ALA A 398 -32.83 -31.73 17.25
N SER A 399 -33.35 -30.77 18.02
CA SER A 399 -32.65 -30.14 19.14
C SER A 399 -33.06 -30.81 20.45
N ASN A 400 -32.15 -31.57 21.07
CA ASN A 400 -32.40 -32.26 22.33
C ASN A 400 -31.62 -31.58 23.46
N VAL A 401 -32.32 -31.27 24.56
CA VAL A 401 -31.71 -30.79 25.80
C VAL A 401 -31.57 -31.97 26.77
N TYR A 402 -30.34 -32.25 27.18
CA TYR A 402 -30.01 -33.29 28.16
C TYR A 402 -29.59 -32.63 29.47
N ILE A 403 -30.31 -32.91 30.55
CA ILE A 403 -30.02 -32.35 31.87
C ILE A 403 -29.22 -33.37 32.68
N ARG A 404 -28.22 -32.92 33.43
CA ARG A 404 -27.52 -33.75 34.40
C ARG A 404 -28.25 -33.62 35.75
N PRO A 405 -29.02 -34.62 36.20
CA PRO A 405 -29.71 -34.51 37.47
C PRO A 405 -28.72 -34.56 38.64
N GLU A 406 -28.94 -33.69 39.64
CA GLU A 406 -28.33 -33.86 40.95
C GLU A 406 -29.08 -34.95 41.72
N PHE A 407 -28.36 -35.90 42.29
CA PHE A 407 -28.95 -37.04 42.99
C PHE A 407 -28.52 -37.04 44.45
N THR A 408 -29.50 -36.89 45.34
CA THR A 408 -29.30 -36.86 46.80
C THR A 408 -30.15 -37.95 47.44
N ILE A 409 -29.58 -38.66 48.42
CA ILE A 409 -30.27 -39.68 49.21
C ILE A 409 -30.40 -39.16 50.64
N GLU A 410 -31.64 -39.09 51.13
CA GLU A 410 -31.96 -38.67 52.50
C GLU A 410 -32.76 -39.76 53.22
N GLU A 411 -32.68 -39.78 54.55
CA GLU A 411 -33.48 -40.68 55.39
C GLU A 411 -34.97 -40.28 55.30
N SER A 412 -35.84 -41.24 54.97
CA SER A 412 -37.28 -40.99 54.86
C SER A 412 -37.87 -40.70 56.24
N LYS A 413 -38.70 -39.65 56.33
CA LYS A 413 -39.49 -39.33 57.53
C LYS A 413 -40.70 -40.25 57.72
N SER A 414 -40.88 -41.21 56.81
CA SER A 414 -42.00 -42.15 56.79
C SER A 414 -41.50 -43.58 56.61
N ASP A 415 -42.34 -44.57 56.89
CA ASP A 415 -42.03 -46.00 56.69
C ASP A 415 -42.01 -46.43 55.21
N SER A 416 -41.86 -45.49 54.28
CA SER A 416 -41.90 -45.74 52.83
C SER A 416 -40.75 -45.05 52.11
N PHE A 417 -40.27 -45.67 51.04
CA PHE A 417 -39.33 -45.06 50.11
C PHE A 417 -40.06 -44.07 49.22
N ILE A 418 -39.57 -42.83 49.18
CA ILE A 418 -40.16 -41.73 48.40
C ILE A 418 -39.13 -41.28 47.37
N LEU A 419 -39.55 -41.20 46.11
CA LEU A 419 -38.81 -40.50 45.07
C LEU A 419 -39.37 -39.08 44.97
N GLU A 420 -38.61 -38.09 45.41
CA GLU A 420 -38.90 -36.68 45.19
C GLU A 420 -38.15 -36.23 43.93
N VAL A 421 -38.88 -35.82 42.89
CA VAL A 421 -38.31 -35.15 41.72
C VAL A 421 -38.56 -33.66 41.85
N ARG A 422 -37.49 -32.90 42.05
CA ARG A 422 -37.54 -31.44 42.14
C ARG A 422 -37.19 -30.82 40.79
N TYR A 423 -38.16 -30.12 40.21
CA TYR A 423 -37.95 -29.29 39.03
C TYR A 423 -37.67 -27.86 39.48
N HIS A 424 -36.61 -27.26 38.95
CA HIS A 424 -36.21 -25.89 39.22
C HIS A 424 -36.22 -25.10 37.91
N SER A 425 -36.83 -23.92 37.93
CA SER A 425 -36.79 -22.99 36.81
C SER A 425 -36.80 -21.53 37.28
N GLN A 426 -36.55 -20.61 36.36
CA GLN A 426 -36.55 -19.17 36.60
C GLN A 426 -37.66 -18.49 35.80
N GLY A 427 -38.11 -17.33 36.27
CA GLY A 427 -39.16 -16.54 35.63
C GLY A 427 -39.25 -15.10 36.14
N ASN A 428 -39.97 -14.27 35.38
CA ASN A 428 -40.26 -12.88 35.77
C ASN A 428 -41.07 -12.73 37.07
N SER A 429 -41.72 -13.79 37.53
CA SER A 429 -42.43 -13.91 38.80
C SER A 429 -42.27 -15.32 39.37
N ILE A 430 -42.56 -15.50 40.66
CA ILE A 430 -42.51 -16.83 41.29
C ILE A 430 -43.50 -17.80 40.62
N ASP A 431 -44.68 -17.32 40.23
CA ASP A 431 -45.70 -18.14 39.56
C ASP A 431 -45.25 -18.52 38.15
N SER A 432 -44.69 -17.57 37.39
CA SER A 432 -44.09 -17.85 36.07
C SER A 432 -42.95 -18.86 36.18
N ALA A 433 -42.07 -18.71 37.17
CA ALA A 433 -40.96 -19.63 37.40
C ALA A 433 -41.44 -21.04 37.76
N LYS A 434 -42.55 -21.16 38.50
CA LYS A 434 -43.20 -22.46 38.77
C LYS A 434 -43.81 -23.04 37.50
N ILE A 435 -44.52 -22.26 36.69
CA ILE A 435 -45.09 -22.73 35.42
C ILE A 435 -43.98 -23.25 34.50
N ASN A 436 -42.87 -22.50 34.37
CA ASN A 436 -41.71 -22.91 33.60
C ASN A 436 -41.01 -24.16 34.16
N ALA A 437 -41.19 -24.48 35.45
CA ALA A 437 -40.68 -25.72 36.05
C ALA A 437 -41.62 -26.92 35.79
N GLN A 438 -42.84 -26.71 35.29
CA GLN A 438 -43.78 -27.79 34.92
C GLN A 438 -43.67 -28.20 33.45
N SER A 439 -43.29 -27.27 32.57
CA SER A 439 -43.08 -27.48 31.14
C SER A 439 -41.76 -28.19 30.86
#